data_AF-A0A3D5CEM1-F1
#
_entry.id   AF-A0A3D5CEM1-F1
#
_cell.length_a   1.000
_cell.length_b   1.000
_cell.length_c   1.000
_cell.angle_alpha   90.00
_cell.angle_beta   90.00
_cell.angle_gamma   90.00
#
_symmetry.space_group_name_H-M   'P 1'
#
loop_
_entity.id
_entity.type
_entity.pdbx_description
1 polymer ?
#
loop_
_entity_poly.entity_id
_entity_poly.type
_entity_poly.pdbx_seq_one_letter_code
_entity_poly.pdbx_strand_id
1 'polypeptide(L)'
;YEGPRGGAENIARTLEDAGIDGILAIGGEGTLAAANRLWKDGINVLGVPKTIDNDLRATDYSFGFDTAVNIATDAMDRLRTTGDSHQRCMVAEVMGRHVGWIALHAGIAAGAHVICIPEVPMSIDEICQQVTSAHDRGRAPLVVVS
;
A
#
# COMPACT_ATOMS: atom_id res chain seq x y z
N TYR A 1 4.79 26.36 -5.34
CA TYR A 1 3.72 27.38 -5.35
C TYR A 1 3.98 28.53 -4.40
N GLU A 2 4.47 28.30 -3.18
CA GLU A 2 4.55 29.34 -2.13
C GLU A 2 5.88 30.12 -2.07
N GLY A 3 6.73 30.00 -3.09
CA GLY A 3 8.03 30.68 -3.14
C GLY A 3 8.02 31.94 -4.02
N PRO A 4 9.05 32.79 -3.95
CA PRO A 4 9.17 34.01 -4.77
C PRO A 4 9.15 33.76 -6.28
N ARG A 5 9.52 32.54 -6.70
CA ARG A 5 9.42 32.05 -8.09
C ARG A 5 8.41 30.91 -8.25
N GLY A 6 7.49 30.76 -7.30
CA GLY A 6 6.43 29.77 -7.34
C GLY A 6 5.24 30.25 -8.19
N GLY A 7 4.27 29.36 -8.38
CA GLY A 7 3.03 29.68 -9.10
C GLY A 7 3.00 29.07 -10.50
N ALA A 8 1.79 28.90 -11.03
CA ALA A 8 1.58 28.24 -12.31
C ALA A 8 2.24 28.99 -13.47
N GLU A 9 2.22 30.32 -13.47
CA GLU A 9 2.86 31.14 -14.51
C GLU A 9 4.36 30.87 -14.63
N ASN A 10 5.05 30.80 -13.49
CA ASN A 10 6.49 30.53 -13.46
C ASN A 10 6.80 29.08 -13.89
N ILE A 11 5.92 28.14 -13.56
CA ILE A 11 6.03 26.75 -14.02
C ILE A 11 5.80 26.68 -15.53
N ALA A 12 4.75 27.32 -16.05
CA ALA A 12 4.42 27.35 -17.47
C ALA A 12 5.57 27.95 -18.31
N ARG A 13 6.14 29.09 -17.87
CA ARG A 13 7.32 29.67 -18.52
C ARG A 13 8.51 28.72 -18.52
N THR A 14 8.73 28.01 -17.41
CA THR A 14 9.82 27.03 -17.33
C THR A 14 9.62 25.85 -18.29
N LEU A 15 8.37 25.40 -18.46
CA LEU A 15 8.03 24.35 -19.43
C LEU A 15 8.23 24.85 -20.87
N GLU A 16 7.80 26.06 -21.18
CA GLU A 16 7.95 26.69 -22.49
C GLU A 16 9.44 26.90 -22.85
N ASP A 17 10.22 27.48 -21.94
CA ASP A 17 11.67 27.67 -22.10
C ASP A 17 12.41 26.33 -22.33
N ALA A 18 11.87 25.23 -21.78
CA ALA A 18 12.40 23.88 -21.94
C ALA A 18 11.82 23.12 -23.15
N GLY A 19 10.85 23.69 -23.88
CA GLY A 19 10.17 23.01 -24.98
C GLY A 19 9.33 21.81 -24.55
N ILE A 20 8.71 21.86 -23.36
CA ILE A 20 7.91 20.78 -22.79
C ILE A 20 6.42 21.10 -22.94
N ASP A 21 5.72 20.30 -23.74
CA ASP A 21 4.28 20.51 -24.04
C ASP A 21 3.33 20.01 -22.93
N GLY A 22 3.81 19.18 -22.01
CA GLY A 22 3.00 18.64 -20.92
C GLY A 22 3.76 17.76 -19.93
N ILE A 23 3.08 17.41 -18.84
CA ILE A 23 3.63 16.68 -17.71
C ILE A 23 2.91 15.34 -17.51
N LEU A 24 3.66 14.27 -17.29
CA LEU A 24 3.13 13.01 -16.75
C LEU A 24 3.43 12.92 -15.26
N ALA A 25 2.42 13.09 -14.41
CA ALA A 25 2.56 13.08 -12.96
C ALA A 25 2.26 11.68 -12.41
N ILE A 26 3.31 10.94 -12.05
CA ILE A 26 3.21 9.57 -11.55
C ILE A 26 3.35 9.57 -10.03
N GLY A 27 2.31 9.15 -9.30
CA GLY A 27 2.38 9.07 -7.84
C GLY A 27 1.05 8.79 -7.16
N GLY A 28 1.06 8.90 -5.83
CA GLY A 28 -0.11 8.72 -4.98
C GLY A 28 -0.97 9.98 -4.87
N GLU A 29 -1.82 10.03 -3.85
CA GLU A 29 -2.81 11.10 -3.63
C GLU A 29 -2.21 12.51 -3.72
N GLY A 30 -1.08 12.76 -3.04
CA GLY A 30 -0.44 14.08 -3.04
C GLY A 30 0.05 14.53 -4.42
N THR A 31 0.60 13.60 -5.22
CA THR A 31 1.05 13.88 -6.59
C THR A 31 -0.14 14.17 -7.49
N LEU A 32 -1.22 13.38 -7.38
CA LEU A 32 -2.42 13.58 -8.19
C LEU A 32 -3.17 14.85 -7.81
N ALA A 33 -3.15 15.25 -6.53
CA ALA A 33 -3.69 16.53 -6.07
C ALA A 33 -2.91 17.72 -6.67
N ALA A 34 -1.58 17.64 -6.69
CA ALA A 34 -0.74 18.64 -7.34
C ALA A 34 -0.96 18.69 -8.87
N ALA A 35 -1.09 17.53 -9.52
CA ALA A 35 -1.41 17.43 -10.94
C ALA A 35 -2.77 18.07 -11.27
N ASN A 36 -3.81 17.78 -10.49
CA ASN A 36 -5.12 18.39 -10.67
C ASN A 36 -5.07 19.92 -10.53
N ARG A 37 -4.24 20.45 -9.61
CA ARG A 37 -4.03 21.89 -9.49
C ARG A 37 -3.37 22.48 -10.74
N LEU A 38 -2.29 21.87 -11.23
CA LEU A 38 -1.61 22.32 -12.45
C LEU A 38 -2.55 22.30 -13.67
N TRP A 39 -3.37 21.25 -13.79
CA TRP A 39 -4.38 21.16 -14.85
C TRP A 39 -5.38 22.31 -14.81
N LYS A 40 -5.90 22.63 -13.61
CA LYS A 40 -6.82 23.76 -13.42
C LYS A 40 -6.17 25.11 -13.73
N ASP A 41 -4.85 25.21 -13.54
CA ASP A 41 -4.08 26.40 -13.87
C ASP A 41 -3.69 26.46 -15.37
N GLY A 42 -4.21 25.57 -16.22
CA GLY A 42 -4.02 25.59 -17.67
C GLY A 42 -2.79 24.85 -18.18
N ILE A 43 -2.07 24.13 -17.30
CA ILE A 43 -0.90 23.34 -17.69
C ILE A 43 -1.37 21.94 -18.11
N ASN A 44 -0.94 21.49 -19.29
CA ASN A 44 -1.22 20.13 -19.76
C ASN A 44 -0.56 19.11 -18.84
N VAL A 45 -1.36 18.33 -18.13
CA VAL A 45 -0.87 17.29 -17.23
C VAL A 45 -1.77 16.07 -17.25
N LEU A 46 -1.15 14.88 -17.27
CA LEU A 46 -1.81 13.59 -17.13
C LEU A 46 -1.34 12.94 -15.82
N GLY A 47 -2.30 12.57 -14.97
CA GLY A 47 -2.01 11.85 -13.72
C GLY A 47 -1.96 10.34 -13.93
N VAL A 48 -0.95 9.68 -13.35
CA VAL A 48 -0.82 8.21 -13.35
C VAL A 48 -0.85 7.71 -11.90
N PRO A 49 -1.89 6.95 -11.50
CA PRO A 49 -2.09 6.53 -10.13
C PRO A 49 -1.08 5.46 -9.72
N LYS A 50 -0.08 5.82 -8.91
CA LYS A 50 1.03 4.95 -8.50
C LYS A 50 1.24 4.99 -7.00
N THR A 51 0.92 3.88 -6.34
CA THR A 51 1.18 3.64 -4.92
C THR A 51 1.24 2.13 -4.70
N ILE A 52 1.92 1.69 -3.64
CA ILE A 52 1.83 0.28 -3.23
C ILE A 52 0.58 0.02 -2.38
N ASP A 53 0.00 1.05 -1.77
CA ASP A 53 -1.09 0.91 -0.79
C ASP A 53 -2.43 0.51 -1.43
N ASN A 54 -2.57 0.67 -2.76
CA ASN A 54 -3.82 0.46 -3.51
C ASN A 54 -5.02 1.27 -2.99
N ASP A 55 -4.76 2.49 -2.52
CA ASP A 55 -5.75 3.39 -1.89
C ASP A 55 -6.29 4.49 -2.82
N LEU A 56 -5.99 4.41 -4.12
CA LEU A 56 -6.39 5.43 -5.09
C LEU A 56 -7.77 5.12 -5.68
N ARG A 57 -8.63 6.15 -5.73
CA ARG A 57 -9.95 6.05 -6.35
C ARG A 57 -9.83 5.91 -7.88
N ALA A 58 -10.88 5.36 -8.49
CA ALA A 58 -11.04 5.21 -9.94
C ALA A 58 -10.05 4.22 -10.61
N THR A 59 -9.38 3.38 -9.82
CA THR A 59 -8.64 2.21 -10.30
C THR A 59 -8.80 1.08 -9.29
N ASP A 60 -8.90 -0.17 -9.75
CA ASP A 60 -8.91 -1.34 -8.87
C ASP A 60 -7.48 -1.72 -8.43
N TYR A 61 -6.48 -1.33 -9.22
CA TYR A 61 -5.07 -1.64 -9.01
C TYR A 61 -4.17 -0.43 -9.25
N SER A 62 -3.18 -0.23 -8.37
CA SER A 62 -2.13 0.77 -8.54
C SER A 62 -0.76 0.14 -8.79
N PHE A 63 0.09 0.87 -9.51
CA PHE A 63 1.43 0.38 -9.83
C PHE A 63 2.27 0.12 -8.58
N GLY A 64 2.77 -1.11 -8.48
CA GLY A 64 3.59 -1.59 -7.38
C GLY A 64 2.83 -2.36 -6.30
N PHE A 65 1.49 -2.32 -6.29
CA PHE A 65 0.68 -3.11 -5.35
C PHE A 65 0.95 -4.61 -5.49
N ASP A 66 0.86 -5.17 -6.70
CA ASP A 66 1.11 -6.60 -6.94
C ASP A 66 2.53 -7.01 -6.53
N THR A 67 3.53 -6.18 -6.81
CA THR A 67 4.91 -6.42 -6.36
C THR A 67 5.02 -6.42 -4.84
N ALA A 68 4.36 -5.49 -4.15
CA ALA A 68 4.35 -5.45 -2.68
C ALA A 68 3.66 -6.68 -2.07
N VAL A 69 2.54 -7.12 -2.65
CA VAL A 69 1.83 -8.35 -2.24
C VAL A 69 2.72 -9.58 -2.40
N ASN A 70 3.40 -9.73 -3.54
CA ASN A 70 4.31 -10.85 -3.77
C ASN A 70 5.48 -10.87 -2.79
N ILE A 71 6.09 -9.71 -2.51
CA ILE A 71 7.18 -9.60 -1.53
C ILE A 71 6.69 -9.96 -0.12
N ALA A 72 5.54 -9.44 0.30
CA ALA A 72 4.95 -9.73 1.60
C ALA A 72 4.60 -11.22 1.75
N THR A 73 4.08 -11.82 0.68
CA THR A 73 3.76 -13.25 0.62
C THR A 73 5.02 -14.12 0.78
N ASP A 74 6.09 -13.83 0.04
CA ASP A 74 7.36 -14.57 0.15
C ASP A 74 7.97 -14.44 1.55
N ALA A 75 7.94 -13.23 2.12
CA ALA A 75 8.42 -13.01 3.49
C ALA A 75 7.64 -13.84 4.52
N MET A 76 6.31 -13.88 4.40
CA MET A 76 5.47 -14.68 5.29
C MET A 76 5.65 -16.19 5.11
N ASP A 77 5.87 -16.67 3.88
CA ASP A 77 6.12 -18.10 3.64
C ASP A 77 7.43 -18.57 4.31
N ARG A 78 8.46 -17.70 4.28
CA ARG A 78 9.71 -17.93 5.01
C ARG A 78 9.49 -17.95 6.53
N LEU A 79 8.67 -17.03 7.05
CA LEU A 79 8.31 -17.01 8.48
C LEU A 79 7.55 -18.27 8.88
N ARG A 80 6.62 -18.75 8.04
CA ARG A 80 5.83 -19.96 8.31
C ARG A 80 6.72 -21.18 8.54
N THR A 81 7.73 -21.38 7.69
CA THR A 81 8.66 -22.52 7.80
C THR A 81 9.39 -22.54 9.15
N THR A 82 9.84 -21.38 9.63
CA THR A 82 10.46 -21.29 10.96
C THR A 82 9.44 -21.37 12.11
N GLY A 83 8.20 -20.93 11.88
CA GLY A 83 7.11 -21.02 12.85
C GLY A 83 6.75 -22.48 13.14
N ASP A 84 6.51 -23.26 12.10
CA ASP A 84 6.13 -24.67 12.21
C ASP A 84 7.22 -25.52 12.88
N SER A 85 8.49 -25.21 12.59
CA SER A 85 9.65 -25.94 13.16
C SER A 85 9.78 -25.79 14.69
N HIS A 86 9.35 -24.65 15.24
CA HIS A 86 9.49 -24.34 16.67
C HIS A 86 8.17 -24.12 17.39
N GLN A 87 7.04 -24.36 16.73
CA GLN A 87 5.69 -24.11 17.24
C GLN A 87 5.53 -22.69 17.81
N ARG A 88 5.99 -21.69 17.04
CA ARG A 88 5.98 -20.28 17.42
C ARG A 88 4.90 -19.51 16.66
N CYS A 89 4.18 -18.64 17.37
CA CYS A 89 3.34 -17.63 16.73
C CYS A 89 4.23 -16.61 16.01
N MET A 90 3.97 -16.42 14.71
CA MET A 90 4.66 -15.44 13.87
C MET A 90 3.74 -14.26 13.61
N VAL A 91 4.27 -13.05 13.74
CA VAL A 91 3.55 -11.80 13.42
C VAL A 91 4.33 -11.08 12.32
N ALA A 92 3.66 -10.76 11.23
CA ALA A 92 4.22 -10.02 10.09
C ALA A 92 3.48 -8.69 9.92
N GLU A 93 4.20 -7.58 10.11
CA GLU A 93 3.70 -6.24 9.83
C GLU A 93 4.00 -5.88 8.37
N VAL A 94 3.00 -5.37 7.65
CA VAL A 94 3.13 -4.96 6.25
C VAL A 94 2.69 -3.51 6.07
N MET A 95 3.09 -2.90 4.95
CA MET A 95 2.64 -1.56 4.58
C MET A 95 1.16 -1.57 4.16
N GLY A 96 0.57 -0.39 3.97
CA GLY A 96 -0.86 -0.20 3.67
C GLY A 96 -1.42 1.12 4.20
N ARG A 97 -0.69 1.76 5.12
CA ARG A 97 -1.01 3.07 5.71
C ARG A 97 -2.35 3.11 6.44
N HIS A 98 -3.44 3.33 5.71
CA HIS A 98 -4.80 3.43 6.25
C HIS A 98 -5.75 2.41 5.63
N VAL A 99 -5.23 1.54 4.75
CA VAL A 99 -5.98 0.49 4.07
C VAL A 99 -5.26 -0.85 4.21
N GLY A 100 -6.03 -1.94 4.29
CA GLY A 100 -5.54 -3.27 4.55
C GLY A 100 -5.22 -4.12 3.31
N TRP A 101 -5.16 -3.54 2.10
CA TRP A 101 -5.09 -4.33 0.87
C TRP A 101 -3.89 -5.27 0.80
N ILE A 102 -2.70 -4.82 1.20
CA ILE A 102 -1.50 -5.67 1.18
C ILE A 102 -1.64 -6.79 2.21
N ALA A 103 -2.04 -6.47 3.45
CA ALA A 103 -2.24 -7.47 4.51
C ALA A 103 -3.28 -8.51 4.11
N LEU A 104 -4.40 -8.07 3.54
CA LEU A 104 -5.47 -8.96 3.08
C LEU A 104 -5.01 -9.90 1.98
N HIS A 105 -4.44 -9.37 0.90
CA HIS A 105 -4.03 -10.19 -0.24
C HIS A 105 -2.87 -11.12 0.11
N ALA A 106 -1.82 -10.59 0.74
CA ALA A 106 -0.65 -11.37 1.11
C ALA A 106 -0.98 -12.38 2.21
N GLY A 107 -1.83 -12.01 3.17
CA GLY A 107 -2.28 -12.89 4.24
C GLY A 107 -3.06 -14.09 3.70
N ILE A 108 -3.99 -13.87 2.77
CA ILE A 108 -4.70 -14.96 2.09
C ILE A 108 -3.72 -15.85 1.32
N ALA A 109 -2.81 -15.25 0.54
CA ALA A 109 -1.84 -15.99 -0.26
C ALA A 109 -0.87 -16.84 0.58
N ALA A 110 -0.43 -16.31 1.72
CA ALA A 110 0.47 -17.01 2.65
C ALA A 110 -0.26 -18.02 3.57
N GLY A 111 -1.59 -17.99 3.62
CA GLY A 111 -2.39 -18.79 4.54
C GLY A 111 -2.26 -18.32 5.99
N ALA A 112 -2.24 -17.01 6.21
CA ALA A 112 -2.29 -16.43 7.54
C ALA A 112 -3.57 -16.87 8.28
N HIS A 113 -3.42 -17.15 9.57
CA HIS A 113 -4.53 -17.54 10.44
C HIS A 113 -5.34 -16.34 10.90
N VAL A 114 -4.70 -15.17 10.99
CA VAL A 114 -5.32 -13.90 11.37
C VAL A 114 -4.79 -12.81 10.46
N ILE A 115 -5.70 -12.00 9.93
CA ILE A 115 -5.39 -10.84 9.08
C ILE A 115 -6.01 -9.61 9.75
N CYS A 116 -5.17 -8.77 10.35
CA CYS A 116 -5.59 -7.53 10.98
C CYS A 116 -5.55 -6.39 9.96
N ILE A 117 -6.72 -5.84 9.63
CA ILE A 117 -6.87 -4.72 8.69
C ILE A 117 -7.69 -3.59 9.32
N PRO A 118 -7.41 -2.31 8.98
CA PRO A 118 -8.12 -1.18 9.56
C PRO A 118 -9.62 -1.16 9.23
N GLU A 119 -10.03 -1.76 8.11
CA GLU A 119 -11.43 -1.83 7.67
C GLU A 119 -12.28 -2.79 8.51
N VAL A 120 -11.66 -3.76 9.18
CA VAL A 120 -12.33 -4.75 10.02
C VAL A 120 -11.56 -4.88 11.35
N PRO A 121 -11.80 -3.95 12.31
CA PRO A 121 -11.10 -3.97 13.58
C PRO A 121 -11.36 -5.26 14.36
N MET A 122 -10.32 -5.80 14.99
CA MET A 122 -10.41 -6.95 15.88
C MET A 122 -9.85 -6.61 17.26
N SER A 123 -10.48 -7.16 18.29
CA SER A 123 -9.96 -7.13 19.66
C SER A 123 -8.78 -8.10 19.82
N ILE A 124 -7.93 -7.83 20.81
CA ILE A 124 -6.85 -8.75 21.17
C ILE A 124 -7.39 -10.12 21.58
N ASP A 125 -8.56 -10.19 22.22
CA ASP A 125 -9.18 -11.45 22.63
C ASP A 125 -9.60 -12.30 21.43
N GLU A 126 -10.20 -11.69 20.40
CA GLU A 126 -10.54 -12.38 19.15
C GLU A 126 -9.28 -12.90 18.44
N ILE A 127 -8.21 -12.09 18.39
CA ILE A 127 -6.93 -12.48 17.80
C ILE A 127 -6.35 -13.68 18.59
N CYS A 128 -6.30 -13.61 19.91
CA CYS A 128 -5.82 -14.67 20.78
C CYS A 128 -6.64 -15.96 20.61
N GLN A 129 -7.96 -15.86 20.41
CA GLN A 129 -8.82 -17.01 20.16
C GLN A 129 -8.44 -17.72 18.84
N GLN A 130 -8.22 -16.97 17.76
CA GLN A 130 -7.83 -17.54 16.47
C GLN A 130 -6.42 -18.16 16.52
N VAL A 131 -5.48 -17.47 17.18
CA VAL A 131 -4.11 -17.95 17.41
C VAL A 131 -4.12 -19.26 18.20
N THR A 132 -4.88 -19.32 19.29
CA THR A 132 -5.00 -20.54 20.13
C THR A 132 -5.64 -21.67 19.33
N SER A 133 -6.72 -21.37 18.58
CA SER A 133 -7.40 -22.34 17.73
C SER A 133 -6.48 -22.95 16.66
N ALA A 134 -5.57 -22.15 16.08
CA ALA A 134 -4.56 -22.65 15.15
C ALA A 134 -3.52 -23.55 15.84
N HIS A 135 -3.06 -23.14 17.02
CA HIS A 135 -2.11 -23.91 17.82
C HIS A 135 -2.68 -25.27 18.24
N ASP A 136 -3.94 -25.31 18.69
CA ASP A 136 -4.61 -26.55 19.13
C ASP A 136 -4.80 -27.56 17.98
N ARG A 137 -4.83 -27.07 16.73
CA ARG A 137 -4.81 -27.92 15.52
C ARG A 137 -3.40 -28.39 15.12
N GLY A 138 -2.37 -28.09 15.92
CA GLY A 138 -0.98 -28.45 15.66
C GLY A 138 -0.29 -27.59 14.60
N ARG A 139 -0.78 -26.37 14.34
CA ARG A 139 -0.18 -25.42 13.40
C ARG A 139 0.49 -24.28 14.13
N ALA A 140 1.63 -23.79 13.62
CA ALA A 140 2.17 -22.53 14.10
C ALA A 140 1.30 -21.37 13.62
N PRO A 141 0.77 -20.52 14.52
CA PRO A 141 -0.06 -19.40 14.10
C PRO A 141 0.75 -18.37 13.31
N LEU A 142 0.13 -17.81 12.27
CA LEU A 142 0.68 -16.72 11.48
C LEU A 142 -0.34 -15.59 11.46
N VAL A 143 0.07 -14.42 11.95
CA VAL A 143 -0.73 -13.20 12.03
C VAL A 143 -0.10 -12.18 11.09
N VAL A 144 -0.89 -11.58 10.22
CA VAL A 144 -0.46 -10.41 9.43
C VAL A 144 -1.18 -9.17 9.94
N VAL A 145 -0.46 -8.05 10.02
CA VAL A 145 -0.97 -6.77 10.52
C VAL A 145 -0.65 -5.68 9.50
N SER A 146 -1.66 -4.89 9.15
CA SER A 146 -1.52 -3.68 8.34
C SER A 146 -1.23 -2.43 9.16
#